data_AF-A0AAB0A2Q0-F1
#
_entry.id   AF-A0AAB0A2Q0-F1
#
_cell.length_a   1.000
_cell.length_b   1.000
_cell.length_c   1.000
_cell.angle_alpha   90.00
_cell.angle_beta   90.00
_cell.angle_gamma   90.00
#
_symmetry.space_group_name_H-M   'P 1'
#
loop_
_entity.id
_entity.type
_entity.pdbx_description
1 polymer ?
#
loop_
_entity_poly.entity_id
_entity_poly.type
_entity_poly.pdbx_seq_one_letter_code
_entity_poly.pdbx_strand_id
1 'polypeptide(L)'
;MKIESGERVILEVLKKGMNLESNLSIPCLAKGVGTGEFPRYGRGMKAEQDFKVGDVILREGPAMVNVDTHARIKDCGGPGPERMWRPLGEMTKNFNDSVDDMMNFCKENDRNGNDPLSLEYTNPLDIFKLFHTAKVKPLSPQVHTYNRFILAILYDIYLEHPLVGSLFVGENQRNFLLQAMDDYMTMATRMSIGVRHEYKTELYSIASLCNHSCNPNAHALYSSGQIKIVVVSPIQKGEQICISYGYVKDEVSDARFFAQMGVFDFTCICQVCAPHSSREKLSKNRRQPHHSFHSDLRVLNEIIENENSIASDRINALQQFIQRYAEGHPPGEYAKLLRKYRTILQKLFEEEVLVELIRKLN
;
A
#
# COMPACT_ATOMS: atom_id res chain seq x y z
N MET A 1 1.58 -25.70 -27.18
CA MET A 1 2.78 -25.23 -26.48
C MET A 1 2.84 -25.95 -25.14
N LYS A 2 3.86 -26.79 -24.89
CA LYS A 2 3.95 -27.60 -23.67
C LYS A 2 4.32 -26.69 -22.51
N ILE A 3 3.38 -26.49 -21.60
CA ILE A 3 3.56 -25.88 -20.28
C ILE A 3 4.53 -26.80 -19.52
N GLU A 4 5.78 -26.38 -19.36
CA GLU A 4 6.85 -27.17 -18.78
C GLU A 4 6.65 -27.37 -17.27
N SER A 5 7.16 -28.49 -16.76
CA SER A 5 7.03 -28.97 -15.38
C SER A 5 7.41 -27.94 -14.29
N GLY A 6 8.21 -26.93 -14.62
CA GLY A 6 8.58 -25.82 -13.73
C GLY A 6 7.39 -24.93 -13.32
N GLU A 7 6.47 -24.61 -14.24
CA GLU A 7 5.29 -23.79 -13.94
C GLU A 7 4.32 -24.49 -12.98
N ARG A 8 4.18 -25.83 -13.09
CA ARG A 8 3.33 -26.61 -12.17
C ARG A 8 3.88 -26.61 -10.74
N VAL A 9 5.18 -26.73 -10.57
CA VAL A 9 5.83 -26.73 -9.24
C VAL A 9 5.73 -25.34 -8.60
N ILE A 10 5.97 -24.27 -9.37
CA ILE A 10 5.79 -22.88 -8.89
C ILE A 10 4.33 -22.63 -8.48
N LEU A 11 3.36 -23.05 -9.31
CA LEU A 11 1.93 -22.94 -9.00
C LEU A 11 1.52 -23.73 -7.76
N GLU A 12 2.10 -24.91 -7.52
CA GLU A 12 1.82 -25.69 -6.30
C GLU A 12 2.42 -25.05 -5.04
N VAL A 13 3.60 -24.43 -5.15
CA VAL A 13 4.21 -23.64 -4.06
C VAL A 13 3.35 -22.41 -3.75
N LEU A 14 2.92 -21.66 -4.77
CA LEU A 14 2.05 -20.50 -4.65
C LEU A 14 0.69 -20.87 -4.03
N LYS A 15 0.09 -21.99 -4.47
CA LYS A 15 -1.20 -22.48 -3.97
C LYS A 15 -1.16 -23.07 -2.56
N LYS A 16 0.00 -23.49 -2.03
CA LYS A 16 0.09 -24.05 -0.68
C LYS A 16 0.55 -23.04 0.39
N GLY A 17 1.28 -21.99 0.01
CA GLY A 17 1.93 -21.09 0.97
C GLY A 17 1.39 -19.65 1.05
N MET A 18 0.56 -19.20 0.10
CA MET A 18 0.14 -17.79 -0.01
C MET A 18 -1.34 -17.63 -0.39
N ASN A 19 -2.20 -18.50 0.13
CA ASN A 19 -3.64 -18.33 -0.07
C ASN A 19 -4.20 -17.31 0.92
N LEU A 20 -4.99 -16.39 0.40
CA LEU A 20 -5.85 -15.53 1.20
C LEU A 20 -7.00 -16.38 1.75
N GLU A 21 -7.14 -16.48 3.07
CA GLU A 21 -8.35 -17.05 3.67
C GLU A 21 -9.49 -16.02 3.49
N SER A 22 -10.30 -16.20 2.45
CA SER A 22 -11.20 -15.17 1.96
C SER A 22 -12.27 -14.80 2.98
N ASN A 23 -12.36 -13.50 3.29
CA ASN A 23 -13.55 -12.95 3.92
C ASN A 23 -14.73 -13.01 2.93
N LEU A 24 -15.84 -13.60 3.37
CA LEU A 24 -17.03 -13.80 2.53
C LEU A 24 -17.65 -12.47 2.07
N SER A 25 -17.47 -11.37 2.81
CA SER A 25 -18.00 -10.05 2.45
C SER A 25 -17.01 -9.20 1.65
N ILE A 26 -15.71 -9.43 1.78
CA ILE A 26 -14.65 -8.67 1.08
C ILE A 26 -13.62 -9.67 0.56
N PRO A 27 -13.78 -10.20 -0.66
CA PRO A 27 -12.97 -11.32 -1.15
C PRO A 27 -11.45 -11.04 -1.23
N CYS A 28 -11.06 -9.76 -1.27
CA CYS A 28 -9.66 -9.33 -1.26
C CYS A 28 -9.03 -9.23 0.14
N LEU A 29 -9.81 -9.30 1.22
CA LEU A 29 -9.35 -9.16 2.61
C LEU A 29 -9.46 -10.49 3.36
N ALA A 30 -8.48 -10.76 4.24
CA ALA A 30 -8.51 -11.94 5.08
C ALA A 30 -9.62 -11.84 6.13
N LYS A 31 -10.19 -12.99 6.51
CA LYS A 31 -11.06 -13.07 7.67
C LYS A 31 -10.31 -12.61 8.94
N GLY A 32 -11.02 -11.92 9.83
CA GLY A 32 -10.46 -11.44 11.10
C GLY A 32 -9.54 -10.22 10.95
N VAL A 33 -9.74 -9.44 9.89
CA VAL A 33 -9.15 -8.12 9.71
C VAL A 33 -10.25 -7.06 9.75
N GLY A 34 -10.05 -6.03 10.58
CA GLY A 34 -10.98 -4.91 10.73
C GLY A 34 -10.26 -3.57 10.78
N THR A 35 -10.95 -2.53 11.23
CA THR A 35 -10.36 -1.22 11.53
C THR A 35 -10.41 -0.92 13.02
N GLY A 36 -9.52 -0.04 13.49
CA GLY A 36 -9.51 0.42 14.87
C GLY A 36 -8.85 1.79 15.03
N GLU A 37 -9.11 2.44 16.15
CA GLU A 37 -8.45 3.69 16.54
C GLU A 37 -7.27 3.40 17.47
N PHE A 38 -6.10 3.89 17.09
CA PHE A 38 -4.85 3.70 17.82
C PHE A 38 -4.36 5.05 18.36
N PRO A 39 -4.15 5.22 19.68
CA PRO A 39 -3.96 6.54 20.32
C PRO A 39 -2.89 7.47 19.72
N ARG A 40 -1.91 6.92 19.00
CA ARG A 40 -0.84 7.72 18.36
C ARG A 40 -0.81 7.64 16.83
N TYR A 41 -1.49 6.66 16.25
CA TYR A 41 -1.56 6.46 14.79
C TYR A 41 -2.87 6.98 14.20
N GLY A 42 -3.92 7.11 15.02
CA GLY A 42 -5.29 7.33 14.59
C GLY A 42 -5.90 6.03 14.07
N ARG A 43 -6.83 6.15 13.12
CA ARG A 43 -7.41 5.02 12.41
C ARG A 43 -6.33 4.16 11.75
N GLY A 44 -6.46 2.85 11.87
CA GLY A 44 -5.61 1.89 11.17
C GLY A 44 -6.25 0.52 11.05
N MET A 45 -5.60 -0.35 10.28
CA MET A 45 -5.98 -1.76 10.15
C MET A 45 -5.67 -2.51 11.45
N LYS A 46 -6.61 -3.35 11.91
CA LYS A 46 -6.54 -4.05 13.18
C LYS A 46 -6.74 -5.55 12.97
N ALA A 47 -5.94 -6.36 13.65
CA ALA A 47 -6.13 -7.79 13.73
C ALA A 47 -7.27 -8.12 14.71
N GLU A 48 -8.31 -8.81 14.26
CA GLU A 48 -9.41 -9.31 15.08
C GLU A 48 -9.22 -10.76 15.53
N GLN A 49 -8.18 -11.40 15.00
CA GLN A 49 -7.66 -12.71 15.35
C GLN A 49 -6.13 -12.70 15.34
N ASP A 50 -5.52 -13.79 15.78
CA ASP A 50 -4.08 -13.98 15.65
C ASP A 50 -3.72 -14.34 14.21
N PHE A 51 -2.61 -13.80 13.71
CA PHE A 51 -2.04 -14.16 12.41
C PHE A 51 -0.61 -14.68 12.56
N LYS A 52 -0.30 -15.70 11.76
CA LYS A 52 1.00 -16.35 11.68
C LYS A 52 1.83 -15.76 10.54
N VAL A 53 3.14 -15.90 10.66
CA VAL A 53 4.08 -15.52 9.61
C VAL A 53 3.75 -16.29 8.33
N GLY A 54 3.57 -15.58 7.22
CA GLY A 54 3.16 -16.15 5.95
C GLY A 54 1.68 -15.97 5.61
N ASP A 55 0.83 -15.67 6.59
CA ASP A 55 -0.59 -15.41 6.33
C ASP A 55 -0.73 -14.21 5.37
N VAL A 56 -1.59 -14.35 4.36
CA VAL A 56 -1.93 -13.25 3.45
C VAL A 56 -3.10 -12.48 4.04
N ILE A 57 -2.92 -11.17 4.25
CA ILE A 57 -3.91 -10.26 4.85
C ILE A 57 -4.80 -9.62 3.79
N LEU A 58 -4.22 -9.22 2.66
CA LEU A 58 -4.90 -8.44 1.62
C LEU A 58 -4.32 -8.77 0.25
N ARG A 59 -5.18 -8.81 -0.77
CA ARG A 59 -4.79 -8.80 -2.19
C ARG A 59 -5.70 -7.84 -2.95
N GLU A 60 -5.23 -6.63 -3.22
CA GLU A 60 -6.03 -5.54 -3.79
C GLU A 60 -5.47 -5.10 -5.16
N GLY A 61 -6.35 -4.72 -6.09
CA GLY A 61 -5.98 -3.92 -7.25
C GLY A 61 -6.03 -2.43 -6.91
N PRO A 62 -5.53 -1.55 -7.79
CA PRO A 62 -5.59 -0.12 -7.52
C PRO A 62 -7.03 0.35 -7.73
N ALA A 63 -7.60 1.01 -6.73
CA ALA A 63 -8.91 1.63 -6.84
C ALA A 63 -8.86 2.89 -7.71
N MET A 64 -7.72 3.57 -7.73
CA MET A 64 -7.45 4.71 -8.60
C MET A 64 -5.98 4.72 -9.03
N VAL A 65 -5.71 5.13 -10.26
CA VAL A 65 -4.35 5.34 -10.77
C VAL A 65 -4.21 6.79 -11.19
N ASN A 66 -3.29 7.50 -10.55
CA ASN A 66 -2.89 8.86 -10.92
C ASN A 66 -1.57 8.81 -11.72
N VAL A 67 -1.48 9.56 -12.81
CA VAL A 67 -0.23 9.66 -13.59
C VAL A 67 0.59 10.80 -13.00
N ASP A 68 1.82 10.50 -12.56
CA ASP A 68 2.69 11.50 -11.95
C ASP A 68 3.17 12.50 -13.02
N THR A 69 2.70 13.74 -12.91
CA THR A 69 3.04 14.82 -13.83
C THR A 69 4.44 15.36 -13.62
N HIS A 70 5.05 15.17 -12.44
CA HIS A 70 6.39 15.65 -12.12
C HIS A 70 7.47 14.97 -12.96
N ALA A 71 7.31 13.69 -13.29
CA ALA A 71 8.22 12.98 -14.18
C ALA A 71 8.02 13.36 -15.66
N ARG A 72 6.78 13.63 -16.09
CA ARG A 72 6.51 14.11 -17.46
C ARG A 72 7.00 15.52 -17.73
N ILE A 73 7.00 16.40 -16.72
CA ILE A 73 7.54 17.78 -16.84
C ILE A 73 9.07 17.78 -16.94
N LYS A 74 9.75 16.79 -16.34
CA LYS A 74 11.21 16.63 -16.47
C LYS A 74 11.63 16.04 -17.82
N ASP A 75 10.83 15.14 -18.37
CA ASP A 75 11.09 14.44 -19.63
C ASP A 75 10.17 14.96 -20.77
N CYS A 76 10.31 16.23 -21.14
CA CYS A 76 9.58 16.88 -22.24
C CYS A 76 9.92 16.29 -23.63
N GLY A 77 9.62 15.01 -23.87
CA GLY A 77 9.78 14.31 -25.15
C GLY A 77 8.97 13.00 -25.30
N GLY A 78 8.15 12.61 -24.32
CA GLY A 78 7.33 11.39 -24.37
C GLY A 78 5.89 11.59 -24.91
N PRO A 79 5.19 10.51 -25.32
CA PRO A 79 3.91 10.60 -26.02
C PRO A 79 2.82 11.30 -25.18
N GLY A 80 2.04 12.10 -25.89
CA GLY A 80 1.30 13.28 -25.42
C GLY A 80 0.27 13.12 -24.29
N PRO A 81 -0.46 14.21 -24.02
CA PRO A 81 -1.25 14.38 -22.80
C PRO A 81 -2.54 13.53 -22.74
N GLU A 82 -2.91 12.82 -23.81
CA GLU A 82 -4.19 12.07 -23.95
C GLU A 82 -4.52 11.04 -22.85
N ARG A 83 -3.54 10.52 -22.10
CA ARG A 83 -3.79 9.58 -20.99
C ARG A 83 -4.01 10.26 -19.63
N MET A 84 -3.65 11.54 -19.49
CA MET A 84 -3.87 12.34 -18.27
C MET A 84 -5.34 12.75 -18.08
N TRP A 85 -6.11 12.76 -19.17
CA TRP A 85 -7.43 13.40 -19.26
C TRP A 85 -8.63 12.48 -19.03
N ARG A 86 -8.43 11.16 -18.97
CA ARG A 86 -9.53 10.20 -18.74
C ARG A 86 -10.21 10.32 -17.36
N PRO A 87 -9.51 10.54 -16.23
CA PRO A 87 -10.14 10.47 -14.92
C PRO A 87 -11.24 11.51 -14.68
N LEU A 88 -11.08 12.74 -15.19
CA LEU A 88 -12.08 13.81 -15.00
C LEU A 88 -13.32 13.64 -15.88
N GLY A 89 -13.15 13.26 -17.14
CA GLY A 89 -14.27 12.91 -18.02
C GLY A 89 -14.95 11.57 -17.66
N GLU A 90 -14.26 10.66 -16.96
CA GLU A 90 -14.86 9.46 -16.38
C GLU A 90 -15.59 9.76 -15.05
N MET A 91 -15.14 10.76 -14.29
CA MET A 91 -15.84 11.23 -13.08
C MET A 91 -17.18 11.89 -13.41
N THR A 92 -17.25 12.79 -14.40
CA THR A 92 -18.52 13.42 -14.79
C THR A 92 -19.50 12.42 -15.40
N LYS A 93 -19.02 11.37 -16.08
CA LYS A 93 -19.88 10.29 -16.59
C LYS A 93 -20.68 9.58 -15.50
N ASN A 94 -20.14 9.48 -14.28
CA ASN A 94 -20.88 8.94 -13.14
C ASN A 94 -22.07 9.83 -12.72
N PHE A 95 -22.12 11.05 -13.24
CA PHE A 95 -23.17 12.06 -13.05
C PHE A 95 -23.79 12.46 -14.39
N ASN A 96 -23.83 11.57 -15.39
CA ASN A 96 -24.39 11.83 -16.73
C ASN A 96 -23.82 13.09 -17.40
N ASP A 97 -22.53 13.35 -17.19
CA ASP A 97 -21.79 14.54 -17.65
C ASP A 97 -22.33 15.89 -17.12
N SER A 98 -23.12 15.86 -16.04
CA SER A 98 -23.62 17.04 -15.34
C SER A 98 -22.67 17.48 -14.23
N VAL A 99 -21.95 18.58 -14.46
CA VAL A 99 -21.07 19.20 -13.45
C VAL A 99 -21.89 19.67 -12.25
N ASP A 100 -23.10 20.17 -12.47
CA ASP A 100 -23.95 20.69 -11.40
C ASP A 100 -24.44 19.56 -10.48
N ASP A 101 -24.77 18.38 -11.03
CA ASP A 101 -25.14 17.21 -10.22
C ASP A 101 -23.95 16.70 -9.41
N MET A 102 -22.75 16.67 -10.01
CA MET A 102 -21.52 16.33 -9.29
C MET A 102 -21.24 17.34 -8.17
N MET A 103 -21.40 18.64 -8.42
CA MET A 103 -21.25 19.70 -7.42
C MET A 103 -22.24 19.54 -6.27
N ASN A 104 -23.52 19.27 -6.57
CA ASN A 104 -24.55 19.06 -5.56
C ASN A 104 -24.25 17.82 -4.72
N PHE A 105 -23.92 16.69 -5.37
CA PHE A 105 -23.50 15.49 -4.67
C PHE A 105 -22.33 15.77 -3.73
N CYS A 106 -21.27 16.41 -4.23
CA CYS A 106 -20.08 16.69 -3.43
C CYS A 106 -20.36 17.60 -2.22
N LYS A 107 -21.25 18.60 -2.38
CA LYS A 107 -21.69 19.50 -1.31
C LYS A 107 -22.53 18.78 -0.25
N GLU A 108 -23.41 17.87 -0.67
CA GLU A 108 -24.27 17.08 0.21
C GLU A 108 -23.48 15.99 0.95
N ASN A 109 -22.40 15.51 0.36
CA ASN A 109 -21.57 14.42 0.87
C ASN A 109 -20.22 14.94 1.36
N ASP A 110 -20.25 15.72 2.43
CA ASP A 110 -19.04 16.25 3.06
C ASP A 110 -18.09 15.13 3.54
N ARG A 111 -16.81 15.46 3.74
CA ARG A 111 -15.70 14.55 4.08
C ARG A 111 -15.73 14.08 5.54
N ASN A 112 -16.89 13.60 5.99
CA ASN A 112 -17.16 13.19 7.38
C ASN A 112 -16.57 11.83 7.75
N GLY A 113 -16.06 11.09 6.78
CA GLY A 113 -15.50 9.76 6.95
C GLY A 113 -16.44 8.67 6.45
N ASN A 114 -15.84 7.54 6.08
CA ASN A 114 -16.52 6.34 5.63
C ASN A 114 -15.78 5.10 6.14
N ASP A 115 -16.35 3.92 5.93
CA ASP A 115 -15.67 2.66 6.13
C ASP A 115 -15.27 2.00 4.80
N PRO A 116 -13.99 1.97 4.42
CA PRO A 116 -13.55 1.24 3.22
C PRO A 116 -13.92 -0.24 3.26
N LEU A 117 -14.11 -0.82 4.46
CA LEU A 117 -14.49 -2.21 4.60
C LEU A 117 -15.99 -2.46 4.39
N SER A 118 -16.82 -1.44 4.26
CA SER A 118 -18.27 -1.61 4.09
C SER A 118 -18.72 -1.68 2.62
N LEU A 119 -17.79 -1.70 1.66
CA LEU A 119 -18.10 -1.57 0.24
C LEU A 119 -18.14 -2.88 -0.52
N GLU A 120 -19.12 -2.96 -1.42
CA GLU A 120 -19.12 -3.88 -2.54
C GLU A 120 -18.36 -3.17 -3.69
N TYR A 121 -17.10 -3.54 -3.94
CA TYR A 121 -16.22 -2.94 -4.95
C TYR A 121 -16.63 -3.23 -6.41
N THR A 122 -17.93 -3.24 -6.68
CA THR A 122 -18.54 -3.64 -7.94
C THR A 122 -18.91 -2.45 -8.84
N ASN A 123 -18.96 -1.23 -8.28
CA ASN A 123 -19.40 -0.03 -8.96
C ASN A 123 -18.35 1.11 -8.89
N PRO A 124 -17.87 1.63 -10.04
CA PRO A 124 -16.93 2.76 -10.07
C PRO A 124 -17.39 4.02 -9.33
N LEU A 125 -18.70 4.30 -9.32
CA LEU A 125 -19.23 5.45 -8.58
C LEU A 125 -19.04 5.27 -7.06
N ASP A 126 -19.16 4.06 -6.53
CA ASP A 126 -19.00 3.82 -5.09
C ASP A 126 -17.53 3.97 -4.65
N ILE A 127 -16.58 3.69 -5.55
CA ILE A 127 -15.16 4.01 -5.37
C ILE A 127 -14.97 5.53 -5.29
N PHE A 128 -15.58 6.31 -6.18
CA PHE A 128 -15.55 7.78 -6.09
C PHE A 128 -16.11 8.27 -4.77
N LYS A 129 -17.29 7.79 -4.36
CA LYS A 129 -17.92 8.17 -3.09
C LYS A 129 -17.02 7.88 -1.90
N LEU A 130 -16.30 6.75 -1.92
CA LEU A 130 -15.32 6.41 -0.89
C LEU A 130 -14.22 7.46 -0.79
N PHE A 131 -13.56 7.79 -1.90
CA PHE A 131 -12.48 8.77 -1.86
C PHE A 131 -12.97 10.19 -1.55
N HIS A 132 -14.17 10.53 -2.01
CA HIS A 132 -14.79 11.82 -1.73
C HIS A 132 -15.12 11.98 -0.26
N THR A 133 -15.81 11.01 0.35
CA THR A 133 -16.25 11.11 1.76
C THR A 133 -15.15 10.78 2.78
N ALA A 134 -13.98 10.34 2.33
CA ALA A 134 -12.86 9.98 3.21
C ALA A 134 -12.39 11.19 4.02
N LYS A 135 -12.34 11.00 5.34
CA LYS A 135 -11.84 12.01 6.28
C LYS A 135 -10.31 11.91 6.36
N VAL A 136 -9.64 12.91 5.82
CA VAL A 136 -8.17 13.00 5.82
C VAL A 136 -7.69 14.17 6.68
N LYS A 137 -6.53 14.02 7.32
CA LYS A 137 -5.91 15.12 8.08
C LYS A 137 -5.35 16.16 7.10
N PRO A 138 -5.52 17.47 7.37
CA PRO A 138 -4.90 18.53 6.58
C PRO A 138 -3.38 18.34 6.48
N LEU A 139 -2.79 18.73 5.36
CA LEU A 139 -1.34 18.68 5.16
C LEU A 139 -0.64 19.77 5.99
N SER A 140 0.64 19.55 6.33
CA SER A 140 1.49 20.62 6.88
C SER A 140 1.60 21.78 5.88
N PRO A 141 1.82 23.02 6.36
CA PRO A 141 1.94 24.18 5.49
C PRO A 141 2.94 23.98 4.35
N GLN A 142 4.09 23.35 4.61
CA GLN A 142 5.15 23.16 3.64
C GLN A 142 4.71 22.24 2.48
N VAL A 143 4.14 21.08 2.81
CA VAL A 143 3.66 20.12 1.79
C VAL A 143 2.44 20.68 1.07
N HIS A 144 1.54 21.35 1.80
CA HIS A 144 0.37 21.98 1.21
C HIS A 144 0.75 23.09 0.21
N THR A 145 1.71 23.96 0.53
CA THR A 145 2.19 25.00 -0.39
C THR A 145 2.78 24.39 -1.66
N TYR A 146 3.57 23.32 -1.55
CA TYR A 146 4.10 22.61 -2.71
C TYR A 146 2.96 22.03 -3.58
N ASN A 147 1.99 21.35 -2.95
CA ASN A 147 0.85 20.79 -3.66
C ASN A 147 0.02 21.88 -4.36
N ARG A 148 -0.22 23.03 -3.71
CA ARG A 148 -0.95 24.17 -4.31
C ARG A 148 -0.23 24.78 -5.51
N PHE A 149 1.10 24.80 -5.50
CA PHE A 149 1.87 25.26 -6.65
C PHE A 149 1.69 24.32 -7.85
N ILE A 150 1.80 23.01 -7.63
CA ILE A 150 1.55 22.00 -8.67
C ILE A 150 0.09 22.05 -9.13
N LEU A 151 -0.85 22.18 -8.19
CA LEU A 151 -2.28 22.34 -8.45
C LEU A 151 -2.57 23.52 -9.39
N ALA A 152 -1.97 24.69 -9.16
CA ALA A 152 -2.19 25.86 -10.00
C ALA A 152 -1.76 25.61 -11.45
N ILE A 153 -0.59 25.00 -11.65
CA ILE A 153 -0.09 24.60 -12.97
C ILE A 153 -1.05 23.60 -13.63
N LEU A 154 -1.46 22.57 -12.89
CA LEU A 154 -2.39 21.57 -13.42
C LEU A 154 -3.74 22.20 -13.75
N TYR A 155 -4.28 23.04 -12.89
CA TYR A 155 -5.57 23.70 -13.11
C TYR A 155 -5.58 24.49 -14.43
N ASP A 156 -4.54 25.29 -14.69
CA ASP A 156 -4.40 26.04 -15.94
C ASP A 156 -4.32 25.08 -17.15
N ILE A 157 -3.45 24.06 -17.05
CA ILE A 157 -3.30 23.02 -18.09
C ILE A 157 -4.64 22.29 -18.36
N TYR A 158 -5.42 22.00 -17.33
CA TYR A 158 -6.71 21.33 -17.46
C TYR A 158 -7.74 22.23 -18.13
N LEU A 159 -7.80 23.53 -17.80
CA LEU A 159 -8.75 24.45 -18.42
C LEU A 159 -8.46 24.73 -19.90
N GLU A 160 -7.20 24.66 -20.33
CA GLU A 160 -6.81 24.74 -21.74
C GLU A 160 -7.31 23.54 -22.56
N HIS A 161 -7.66 22.41 -21.92
CA HIS A 161 -8.20 21.26 -22.62
C HIS A 161 -9.65 21.53 -23.07
N PRO A 162 -10.00 21.42 -24.38
CA PRO A 162 -11.31 21.83 -24.89
C PRO A 162 -12.51 21.20 -24.18
N LEU A 163 -12.42 19.90 -23.87
CA LEU A 163 -13.47 19.20 -23.14
C LEU A 163 -13.67 19.78 -21.73
N VAL A 164 -12.60 19.99 -20.97
CA VAL A 164 -12.67 20.47 -19.60
C VAL A 164 -13.12 21.93 -19.58
N GLY A 165 -12.55 22.77 -20.45
CA GLY A 165 -12.98 24.16 -20.62
C GLY A 165 -14.46 24.29 -20.98
N SER A 166 -15.01 23.34 -21.75
CA SER A 166 -16.44 23.31 -22.08
C SER A 166 -17.35 22.84 -20.93
N LEU A 167 -16.83 22.03 -20.00
CA LEU A 167 -17.57 21.55 -18.83
C LEU A 167 -17.56 22.56 -17.66
N PHE A 168 -16.46 23.30 -17.47
CA PHE A 168 -16.26 24.22 -16.36
C PHE A 168 -16.21 25.68 -16.83
N VAL A 169 -17.36 26.19 -17.27
CA VAL A 169 -17.47 27.53 -17.89
C VAL A 169 -17.62 28.62 -16.84
N GLY A 170 -18.53 28.43 -15.87
CA GLY A 170 -18.87 29.43 -14.86
C GLY A 170 -17.83 29.56 -13.75
N GLU A 171 -17.75 30.73 -13.12
CA GLU A 171 -16.85 30.99 -11.98
C GLU A 171 -17.05 29.98 -10.84
N ASN A 172 -18.30 29.67 -10.51
CA ASN A 172 -18.63 28.67 -9.48
C ASN A 172 -18.13 27.26 -9.82
N GLN A 173 -18.24 26.85 -11.09
CA GLN A 173 -17.79 25.54 -11.56
C GLN A 173 -16.26 25.46 -11.55
N ARG A 174 -15.59 26.53 -11.97
CA ARG A 174 -14.13 26.68 -11.94
C ARG A 174 -13.55 26.65 -10.53
N ASN A 175 -14.17 27.40 -9.60
CA ASN A 175 -13.79 27.38 -8.19
C ASN A 175 -14.00 25.99 -7.58
N PHE A 176 -15.09 25.30 -7.94
CA PHE A 176 -15.31 23.93 -7.53
C PHE A 176 -14.26 22.97 -8.08
N LEU A 177 -13.90 23.07 -9.36
CA LEU A 177 -12.83 22.26 -9.95
C LEU A 177 -11.51 22.45 -9.19
N LEU A 178 -11.13 23.70 -8.93
CA LEU A 178 -9.92 24.02 -8.19
C LEU A 178 -9.93 23.41 -6.78
N GLN A 179 -11.03 23.56 -6.04
CA GLN A 179 -11.18 22.98 -4.70
C GLN A 179 -11.16 21.46 -4.72
N ALA A 180 -11.89 20.84 -5.67
CA ALA A 180 -11.91 19.40 -5.82
C ALA A 180 -10.49 18.86 -6.09
N MET A 181 -9.74 19.50 -6.99
CA MET A 181 -8.37 19.11 -7.27
C MET A 181 -7.46 19.24 -6.02
N ASP A 182 -7.56 20.32 -5.24
CA ASP A 182 -6.81 20.48 -3.97
C ASP A 182 -7.13 19.38 -2.96
N ASP A 183 -8.42 19.08 -2.79
CA ASP A 183 -8.90 18.03 -1.90
C ASP A 183 -8.37 16.65 -2.32
N TYR A 184 -8.45 16.33 -3.62
CA TYR A 184 -8.01 15.03 -4.15
C TYR A 184 -6.49 14.90 -4.15
N MET A 185 -5.73 15.98 -4.31
CA MET A 185 -4.27 15.97 -4.11
C MET A 185 -3.91 15.74 -2.64
N THR A 186 -4.66 16.35 -1.72
CA THR A 186 -4.51 16.11 -0.27
C THR A 186 -4.81 14.67 0.08
N MET A 187 -5.93 14.14 -0.41
CA MET A 187 -6.33 12.75 -0.23
C MET A 187 -5.25 11.80 -0.77
N ALA A 188 -4.80 11.99 -2.02
CA ALA A 188 -3.79 11.13 -2.65
C ALA A 188 -2.47 11.13 -1.86
N THR A 189 -2.08 12.28 -1.31
CA THR A 189 -0.90 12.39 -0.44
C THR A 189 -1.07 11.56 0.84
N ARG A 190 -2.25 11.62 1.47
CA ARG A 190 -2.56 10.92 2.74
C ARG A 190 -2.78 9.42 2.58
N MET A 191 -3.27 8.97 1.43
CA MET A 191 -3.54 7.56 1.14
C MET A 191 -2.37 6.86 0.43
N SER A 192 -1.28 7.57 0.14
CA SER A 192 -0.09 7.00 -0.48
C SER A 192 0.61 6.02 0.47
N ILE A 193 0.84 4.79 0.00
CA ILE A 193 1.44 3.70 0.77
C ILE A 193 2.75 3.22 0.14
N GLY A 194 3.79 4.07 0.07
CA GLY A 194 5.14 3.64 -0.35
C GLY A 194 5.32 3.12 -1.78
N VAL A 195 4.25 2.84 -2.52
CA VAL A 195 4.27 2.48 -3.93
C VAL A 195 4.42 3.76 -4.73
N ARG A 196 5.62 4.02 -5.20
CA ARG A 196 5.88 5.08 -6.14
C ARG A 196 6.57 4.48 -7.35
N HIS A 197 5.84 4.42 -8.45
CA HIS A 197 6.45 4.27 -9.75
C HIS A 197 6.87 5.65 -10.24
N GLU A 198 7.90 5.69 -11.08
CA GLU A 198 8.43 6.95 -11.61
C GLU A 198 7.38 7.80 -12.32
N TYR A 199 6.31 7.19 -12.85
CA TYR A 199 5.32 7.86 -13.70
C TYR A 199 3.87 7.71 -13.22
N LYS A 200 3.63 7.01 -12.12
CA LYS A 200 2.27 6.81 -11.60
C LYS A 200 2.24 6.61 -10.09
N THR A 201 1.16 7.08 -9.49
CA THR A 201 0.76 6.79 -8.11
C THR A 201 -0.52 5.96 -8.15
N GLU A 202 -0.50 4.83 -7.46
CA GLU A 202 -1.66 3.95 -7.33
C GLU A 202 -2.25 4.13 -5.94
N LEU A 203 -3.58 4.31 -5.87
CA LEU A 203 -4.30 4.40 -4.61
C LEU A 203 -5.07 3.13 -4.36
N TYR A 204 -4.92 2.64 -3.14
CA TYR A 204 -5.51 1.40 -2.66
C TYR A 204 -6.40 1.73 -1.48
N SER A 205 -7.67 1.41 -1.61
CA SER A 205 -8.72 1.83 -0.68
C SER A 205 -8.61 1.12 0.67
N ILE A 206 -8.27 -0.17 0.67
CA ILE A 206 -8.13 -0.98 1.88
C ILE A 206 -6.69 -0.93 2.37
N ALA A 207 -5.71 -1.09 1.48
CA ALA A 207 -4.31 -1.11 1.88
C ALA A 207 -3.83 0.21 2.51
N SER A 208 -4.44 1.35 2.15
CA SER A 208 -4.13 2.66 2.76
C SER A 208 -4.53 2.77 4.24
N LEU A 209 -5.30 1.81 4.78
CA LEU A 209 -5.57 1.70 6.21
C LEU A 209 -4.38 1.14 7.01
N CYS A 210 -3.43 0.48 6.37
CA CYS A 210 -2.23 -0.03 7.05
C CYS A 210 -1.29 1.12 7.35
N ASN A 211 -1.18 1.53 8.61
CA ASN A 211 -0.23 2.57 8.99
C ASN A 211 1.24 2.13 8.82
N HIS A 212 2.13 3.12 8.77
CA HIS A 212 3.57 2.89 8.67
C HIS A 212 4.21 2.43 10.00
N SER A 213 5.09 1.44 9.92
CA SER A 213 6.12 1.16 10.94
C SER A 213 7.47 0.86 10.29
N CYS A 214 8.56 1.37 10.89
CA CYS A 214 9.92 1.01 10.47
C CYS A 214 10.33 -0.38 10.96
N ASN A 215 9.55 -1.02 11.82
CA ASN A 215 9.64 -2.46 12.12
C ASN A 215 8.25 -3.06 11.94
N PRO A 216 7.82 -3.25 10.68
CA PRO A 216 6.45 -3.65 10.39
C PRO A 216 6.22 -5.13 10.67
N ASN A 217 4.99 -5.48 11.04
CA ASN A 217 4.56 -6.87 11.23
C ASN A 217 3.95 -7.49 9.96
N ALA A 218 3.62 -6.65 8.96
CA ALA A 218 3.23 -7.08 7.63
C ALA A 218 4.11 -6.43 6.54
N HIS A 219 4.18 -7.04 5.37
CA HIS A 219 4.94 -6.56 4.24
C HIS A 219 4.06 -6.49 3.00
N ALA A 220 4.11 -5.35 2.32
CA ALA A 220 3.38 -5.13 1.08
C ALA A 220 4.26 -5.51 -0.13
N LEU A 221 3.76 -6.45 -0.92
CA LEU A 221 4.34 -6.93 -2.17
C LEU A 221 3.60 -6.25 -3.32
N TYR A 222 4.33 -5.91 -4.38
CA TYR A 222 3.77 -5.14 -5.49
C TYR A 222 4.14 -5.73 -6.83
N SER A 223 3.16 -5.98 -7.70
CA SER A 223 3.44 -6.36 -9.09
C SER A 223 2.31 -5.92 -10.00
N SER A 224 2.66 -5.20 -11.07
CA SER A 224 1.73 -4.81 -12.14
C SER A 224 0.43 -4.14 -11.65
N GLY A 225 0.56 -3.27 -10.63
CA GLY A 225 -0.57 -2.56 -10.01
C GLY A 225 -1.40 -3.37 -9.03
N GLN A 226 -1.03 -4.63 -8.75
CA GLN A 226 -1.60 -5.41 -7.66
C GLN A 226 -0.74 -5.24 -6.41
N ILE A 227 -1.39 -5.12 -5.25
CA ILE A 227 -0.75 -5.21 -3.94
C ILE A 227 -1.15 -6.52 -3.25
N LYS A 228 -0.19 -7.18 -2.59
CA LYS A 228 -0.45 -8.26 -1.65
C LYS A 228 0.22 -7.97 -0.31
N ILE A 229 -0.52 -8.00 0.79
CA ILE A 229 0.02 -7.81 2.15
C ILE A 229 0.17 -9.17 2.82
N VAL A 230 1.40 -9.48 3.26
CA VAL A 230 1.75 -10.76 3.90
C VAL A 230 2.33 -10.51 5.29
N VAL A 231 1.96 -11.34 6.26
CA VAL A 231 2.49 -11.26 7.63
C VAL A 231 3.95 -11.69 7.66
N VAL A 232 4.82 -10.84 8.24
CA VAL A 232 6.27 -11.05 8.37
C VAL A 232 6.77 -11.04 9.82
N SER A 233 5.84 -10.89 10.77
CA SER A 233 6.04 -11.08 12.20
C SER A 233 4.68 -11.52 12.79
N PRO A 234 4.62 -12.42 13.78
CA PRO A 234 3.36 -12.81 14.40
C PRO A 234 2.55 -11.58 14.85
N ILE A 235 1.23 -11.62 14.61
CA ILE A 235 0.31 -10.53 14.97
C ILE A 235 -0.71 -11.10 15.95
N GLN A 236 -0.86 -10.49 17.11
CA GLN A 236 -1.87 -10.87 18.10
C GLN A 236 -3.19 -10.16 17.84
N LYS A 237 -4.29 -10.79 18.21
CA LYS A 237 -5.61 -10.15 18.24
C LYS A 237 -5.55 -8.83 19.01
N GLY A 238 -6.04 -7.77 18.37
CA GLY A 238 -6.08 -6.41 18.90
C GLY A 238 -4.92 -5.54 18.46
N GLU A 239 -3.85 -6.12 17.91
CA GLU A 239 -2.72 -5.37 17.39
C GLU A 239 -3.05 -4.66 16.07
N GLN A 240 -2.31 -3.59 15.80
CA GLN A 240 -2.35 -2.89 14.53
C GLN A 240 -1.56 -3.67 13.48
N ILE A 241 -2.08 -3.76 12.26
CA ILE A 241 -1.36 -4.27 11.11
C ILE A 241 -0.64 -3.11 10.45
N CYS A 242 0.69 -3.12 10.51
CA CYS A 242 1.55 -2.07 9.99
C CYS A 242 2.42 -2.58 8.85
N ILE A 243 2.60 -1.76 7.81
CA ILE A 243 3.52 -2.00 6.69
C ILE A 243 4.63 -0.94 6.67
N SER A 244 5.64 -1.13 5.83
CA SER A 244 6.59 -0.05 5.52
C SER A 244 6.11 0.73 4.30
N TYR A 245 6.17 2.07 4.34
CA TYR A 245 5.83 2.94 3.19
C TYR A 245 7.07 3.19 2.32
N GLY A 246 7.98 2.24 2.28
CA GLY A 246 9.30 2.42 1.70
C GLY A 246 10.30 1.49 2.33
N TYR A 247 11.54 1.96 2.44
CA TYR A 247 12.60 1.18 3.06
C TYR A 247 12.36 0.94 4.55
N VAL A 248 12.71 -0.26 5.00
CA VAL A 248 12.87 -0.50 6.43
C VAL A 248 14.15 0.19 6.88
N LYS A 249 14.14 0.78 8.09
CA LYS A 249 15.32 1.47 8.63
C LYS A 249 16.52 0.51 8.65
N ASP A 250 17.70 1.04 8.34
CA ASP A 250 18.96 0.29 8.12
C ASP A 250 19.09 -0.44 6.76
N GLU A 251 18.08 -0.41 5.89
CA GLU A 251 18.21 -0.89 4.49
C GLU A 251 18.81 0.16 3.55
N VAL A 252 18.69 1.45 3.90
CA VAL A 252 19.20 2.59 3.14
C VAL A 252 19.85 3.63 4.06
N SER A 253 20.56 4.60 3.49
CA SER A 253 21.12 5.71 4.26
C SER A 253 20.02 6.57 4.90
N ASP A 254 20.33 7.16 6.06
CA ASP A 254 19.42 8.07 6.77
C ASP A 254 18.90 9.19 5.87
N ALA A 255 19.76 9.79 5.04
CA ALA A 255 19.36 10.83 4.10
C ALA A 255 18.29 10.36 3.11
N ARG A 256 18.43 9.14 2.56
CA ARG A 256 17.42 8.55 1.65
C ARG A 256 16.13 8.21 2.40
N PHE A 257 16.25 7.67 3.61
CA PHE A 257 15.11 7.37 4.47
C PHE A 257 14.31 8.65 4.79
N PHE A 258 14.97 9.72 5.26
CA PHE A 258 14.29 10.97 5.57
C PHE A 258 13.70 11.67 4.35
N ALA A 259 14.39 11.65 3.21
CA ALA A 259 13.85 12.19 1.96
C ALA A 259 12.57 11.44 1.54
N GLN A 260 12.55 10.12 1.68
CA GLN A 260 11.36 9.32 1.41
C GLN A 260 10.26 9.55 2.45
N MET A 261 10.56 9.65 3.74
CA MET A 261 9.53 9.87 4.76
C MET A 261 8.92 11.27 4.69
N GLY A 262 9.69 12.27 4.26
CA GLY A 262 9.23 13.66 4.15
C GLY A 262 8.05 13.86 3.19
N VAL A 263 7.83 12.94 2.24
CA VAL A 263 6.72 13.03 1.27
C VAL A 263 5.36 12.61 1.84
N PHE A 264 5.33 11.92 2.97
CA PHE A 264 4.10 11.41 3.58
C PHE A 264 3.51 12.35 4.64
N ASP A 265 4.19 13.46 4.90
CA ASP A 265 3.73 14.52 5.80
C ASP A 265 3.35 14.01 7.21
N PHE A 266 4.17 13.14 7.77
CA PHE A 266 4.05 12.69 9.16
C PHE A 266 5.42 12.39 9.78
N THR A 267 5.48 12.33 11.10
CA THR A 267 6.66 11.88 11.86
C THR A 267 6.45 10.47 12.36
N CYS A 268 7.33 9.53 11.98
CA CYS A 268 7.23 8.16 12.46
C CYS A 268 7.56 8.08 13.96
N ILE A 269 6.69 7.40 14.69
CA ILE A 269 6.72 7.27 16.15
C ILE A 269 6.83 5.82 16.63
N CYS A 270 7.15 4.91 15.71
CA CYS A 270 7.34 3.49 16.02
C CYS A 270 8.53 3.29 16.96
N GLN A 271 8.67 2.06 17.48
CA GLN A 271 9.74 1.70 18.39
C GLN A 271 11.17 1.96 17.87
N VAL A 272 11.39 1.99 16.56
CA VAL A 272 12.72 2.23 15.96
C VAL A 272 13.05 3.73 15.84
N CYS A 273 12.03 4.56 15.60
CA CYS A 273 12.20 6.00 15.42
C CYS A 273 12.04 6.79 16.72
N ALA A 274 11.22 6.31 17.64
CA ALA A 274 10.92 7.00 18.89
C ALA A 274 10.87 6.03 20.10
N PRO A 275 12.00 5.35 20.41
CA PRO A 275 12.07 4.23 21.38
C PRO A 275 11.67 4.61 22.80
N HIS A 276 11.78 5.89 23.18
CA HIS A 276 11.39 6.40 24.50
C HIS A 276 9.90 6.75 24.61
N SER A 277 9.20 6.84 23.48
CA SER A 277 7.79 7.27 23.41
C SER A 277 6.84 6.13 23.02
N SER A 278 7.35 5.03 22.48
CA SER A 278 6.56 3.87 22.09
C SER A 278 6.15 3.06 23.33
N ARG A 279 4.83 2.98 23.59
CA ARG A 279 4.24 1.98 24.50
C ARG A 279 4.18 0.58 23.88
N GLU A 280 4.36 0.45 22.57
CA GLU A 280 4.81 -0.81 21.97
C GLU A 280 6.09 -1.17 22.71
N LYS A 281 5.97 -2.16 23.58
CA LYS A 281 7.09 -2.65 24.35
C LYS A 281 8.10 -3.13 23.29
N LEU A 282 9.13 -2.33 23.00
CA LEU A 282 10.46 -2.93 22.90
C LEU A 282 10.51 -3.79 24.14
N SER A 283 10.43 -5.10 23.99
CA SER A 283 10.55 -5.97 25.13
C SER A 283 11.87 -5.50 25.77
N LYS A 284 11.79 -4.88 26.96
CA LYS A 284 12.99 -4.43 27.69
C LYS A 284 13.93 -5.61 27.97
N ASN A 285 13.43 -6.80 27.68
CA ASN A 285 14.14 -7.97 27.31
C ASN A 285 14.91 -7.79 25.98
N ARG A 286 16.12 -7.23 26.08
CA ARG A 286 17.28 -7.98 25.55
C ARG A 286 17.35 -9.33 26.29
N ARG A 287 16.32 -10.18 26.15
CA ARG A 287 16.44 -11.58 26.50
C ARG A 287 17.54 -12.05 25.58
N GLN A 288 18.55 -12.69 26.16
CA GLN A 288 19.48 -13.43 25.33
C GLN A 288 18.65 -14.26 24.35
N PRO A 289 19.01 -14.26 23.06
CA PRO A 289 18.28 -15.06 22.09
C PRO A 289 18.11 -16.46 22.69
N HIS A 290 16.93 -17.05 22.52
CA HIS A 290 16.63 -18.40 23.02
C HIS A 290 17.85 -19.30 22.80
N HIS A 291 18.21 -20.17 23.75
CA HIS A 291 19.47 -20.92 23.69
C HIS A 291 19.68 -21.67 22.35
N SER A 292 18.59 -22.07 21.68
CA SER A 292 18.58 -22.71 20.37
C SER A 292 18.62 -21.76 19.15
N PHE A 293 18.61 -20.44 19.33
CA PHE A 293 18.54 -19.48 18.23
C PHE A 293 19.70 -19.66 17.24
N HIS A 294 20.94 -19.73 17.75
CA HIS A 294 22.12 -19.87 16.89
C HIS A 294 22.24 -21.28 16.26
N SER A 295 21.71 -22.33 16.90
CA SER A 295 21.63 -23.64 16.26
C SER A 295 20.59 -23.65 15.16
N ASP A 296 19.39 -23.11 15.43
CA ASP A 296 18.29 -23.05 14.47
C ASP A 296 18.66 -22.16 13.27
N LEU A 297 19.38 -21.06 13.50
CA LEU A 297 19.85 -20.17 12.44
C LEU A 297 20.85 -20.86 11.51
N ARG A 298 21.74 -21.71 12.05
CA ARG A 298 22.67 -22.51 11.24
C ARG A 298 21.92 -23.50 10.36
N VAL A 299 21.00 -24.26 10.93
CA VAL A 299 20.15 -25.21 10.18
C VAL A 299 19.35 -24.49 9.10
N LEU A 300 18.79 -23.32 9.43
CA LEU A 300 18.06 -22.52 8.45
C LEU A 300 18.95 -22.06 7.29
N ASN A 301 20.16 -21.58 7.57
CA ASN A 301 21.09 -21.17 6.51
C ASN A 301 21.43 -22.36 5.60
N GLU A 302 21.67 -23.55 6.14
CA GLU A 302 21.89 -24.77 5.34
C GLU A 302 20.70 -25.08 4.43
N ILE A 303 19.46 -24.96 4.92
CA ILE A 303 18.25 -25.17 4.11
C ILE A 303 18.14 -24.13 2.99
N ILE A 304 18.43 -22.86 3.30
CA ILE A 304 18.28 -21.77 2.34
C ILE A 304 19.39 -21.82 1.27
N GLU A 305 20.61 -22.21 1.63
CA GLU A 305 21.77 -22.30 0.73
C GLU A 305 21.78 -23.58 -0.11
N ASN A 306 21.03 -24.61 0.30
CA ASN A 306 20.91 -25.85 -0.46
C ASN A 306 20.15 -25.64 -1.78
N GLU A 307 20.87 -25.62 -2.90
CA GLU A 307 20.33 -25.44 -4.25
C GLU A 307 19.28 -26.50 -4.65
N ASN A 308 19.35 -27.70 -4.08
CA ASN A 308 18.41 -28.80 -4.34
C ASN A 308 17.10 -28.68 -3.54
N SER A 309 17.02 -27.77 -2.57
CA SER A 309 15.80 -27.52 -1.79
C SER A 309 14.76 -26.78 -2.65
N ILE A 310 13.53 -27.29 -2.68
CA ILE A 310 12.43 -26.63 -3.40
C ILE A 310 12.00 -25.34 -2.68
N ALA A 311 11.49 -24.36 -3.44
CA ALA A 311 11.18 -23.03 -2.92
C ALA A 311 10.24 -23.04 -1.71
N SER A 312 9.24 -23.93 -1.68
CA SER A 312 8.30 -24.09 -0.56
C SER A 312 9.00 -24.44 0.75
N ASP A 313 10.02 -25.29 0.72
CA ASP A 313 10.70 -25.75 1.93
C ASP A 313 11.55 -24.63 2.53
N ARG A 314 12.21 -23.84 1.67
CA ARG A 314 12.95 -22.64 2.10
C ARG A 314 12.02 -21.60 2.74
N ILE A 315 10.86 -21.35 2.14
CA ILE A 315 9.85 -20.41 2.65
C ILE A 315 9.31 -20.90 4.00
N ASN A 316 8.92 -22.18 4.08
CA ASN A 316 8.38 -22.77 5.30
C ASN A 316 9.41 -22.71 6.44
N ALA A 317 10.68 -23.00 6.16
CA ALA A 317 11.76 -22.90 7.15
C ALA A 317 11.95 -21.46 7.64
N LEU A 318 11.94 -20.48 6.73
CA LEU A 318 11.98 -19.05 7.07
C LEU A 318 10.80 -18.64 7.94
N GLN A 319 9.58 -18.99 7.55
CA GLN A 319 8.35 -18.68 8.28
C GLN A 319 8.38 -19.26 9.70
N GLN A 320 8.74 -20.53 9.86
CA GLN A 320 8.83 -21.18 11.17
C GLN A 320 9.89 -20.53 12.07
N PHE A 321 11.06 -20.18 11.51
CA PHE A 321 12.10 -19.50 12.26
C PHE A 321 11.64 -18.12 12.74
N ILE A 322 11.06 -17.32 11.84
CA ILE A 322 10.53 -15.98 12.17
C ILE A 322 9.40 -16.10 13.18
N GLN A 323 8.47 -17.04 12.99
CA GLN A 323 7.35 -17.29 13.91
C GLN A 323 7.82 -17.57 15.34
N ARG A 324 8.98 -18.22 15.49
CA ARG A 324 9.58 -18.58 16.78
C ARG A 324 10.36 -17.43 17.41
N TYR A 325 11.00 -16.58 16.61
CA TYR A 325 12.03 -15.64 17.09
C TYR A 325 11.75 -14.16 16.81
N ALA A 326 10.62 -13.81 16.19
CA ALA A 326 10.21 -12.43 15.98
C ALA A 326 9.85 -11.75 17.32
N GLU A 327 10.82 -11.05 17.90
CA GLU A 327 10.62 -10.12 19.00
C GLU A 327 11.35 -8.80 18.72
N GLY A 328 10.63 -7.66 18.76
CA GLY A 328 11.24 -6.34 18.63
C GLY A 328 11.85 -6.03 17.23
N HIS A 329 12.78 -5.08 17.18
CA HIS A 329 13.53 -4.73 15.96
C HIS A 329 14.71 -5.72 15.79
N PRO A 330 14.83 -6.40 14.64
CA PRO A 330 15.82 -7.47 14.46
C PRO A 330 17.25 -6.90 14.39
N PRO A 331 18.19 -7.31 15.25
CA PRO A 331 19.59 -6.92 15.11
C PRO A 331 20.35 -7.84 14.15
N GLY A 332 21.33 -7.28 13.44
CA GLY A 332 22.39 -8.04 12.77
C GLY A 332 21.91 -9.05 11.73
N GLU A 333 22.24 -10.33 11.95
CA GLU A 333 21.95 -11.41 11.00
C GLU A 333 20.45 -11.65 10.81
N TYR A 334 19.63 -11.42 11.84
CA TYR A 334 18.18 -11.63 11.72
C TYR A 334 17.53 -10.63 10.76
N ALA A 335 18.01 -9.38 10.74
CA ALA A 335 17.54 -8.37 9.79
C ALA A 335 17.85 -8.78 8.34
N LYS A 336 19.05 -9.34 8.09
CA LYS A 336 19.43 -9.84 6.77
C LYS A 336 18.52 -10.99 6.32
N LEU A 337 18.15 -11.87 7.24
CA LEU A 337 17.24 -12.99 6.99
C LEU A 337 15.83 -12.50 6.67
N LEU A 338 15.28 -11.55 7.42
CA LEU A 338 13.97 -10.94 7.13
C LEU A 338 13.94 -10.26 5.77
N ARG A 339 15.02 -9.54 5.41
CA ARG A 339 15.17 -8.96 4.08
C ARG A 339 15.16 -10.05 3.00
N LYS A 340 15.91 -11.14 3.19
CA LYS A 340 15.93 -12.28 2.26
C LYS A 340 14.53 -12.91 2.11
N TYR A 341 13.80 -13.10 3.20
CA TYR A 341 12.43 -13.60 3.19
C TYR A 341 11.50 -12.70 2.38
N ARG A 342 11.51 -11.39 2.63
CA ARG A 342 10.73 -10.41 1.87
C ARG A 342 11.05 -10.40 0.38
N THR A 343 12.34 -10.48 0.01
CA THR A 343 12.76 -10.58 -1.40
C THR A 343 12.23 -11.85 -2.07
N ILE A 344 12.23 -12.98 -1.37
CA ILE A 344 11.66 -14.24 -1.89
C ILE A 344 10.15 -14.08 -2.11
N LEU A 345 9.42 -13.54 -1.13
CA LEU A 345 7.97 -13.28 -1.25
C LEU A 345 7.65 -12.39 -2.46
N GLN A 346 8.42 -11.31 -2.65
CA GLN A 346 8.25 -10.38 -3.76
C GLN A 346 8.40 -11.08 -5.13
N LYS A 347 9.46 -11.88 -5.31
CA LYS A 347 9.68 -12.65 -6.55
C LYS A 347 8.55 -13.63 -6.84
N LEU A 348 8.08 -14.35 -5.82
CA LEU A 348 6.98 -15.30 -5.96
C LEU A 348 5.69 -14.58 -6.39
N PHE A 349 5.43 -13.40 -5.82
CA PHE A 349 4.26 -12.62 -6.20
C PHE A 349 4.37 -12.06 -7.63
N GLU A 350 5.57 -11.65 -8.07
CA GLU A 350 5.82 -11.27 -9.46
C GLU A 350 5.52 -12.41 -10.43
N GLU A 351 5.98 -13.62 -10.13
CA GLU A 351 5.71 -14.83 -10.92
C GLU A 351 4.22 -15.18 -10.93
N GLU A 352 3.54 -15.11 -9.78
CA GLU A 352 2.09 -15.33 -9.67
C GLU A 352 1.31 -14.41 -10.59
N VAL A 353 1.59 -13.10 -10.53
CA VAL A 353 0.91 -12.09 -11.34
C VAL A 353 1.22 -12.28 -12.83
N LEU A 354 2.47 -12.63 -13.18
CA LEU A 354 2.84 -12.92 -14.55
C LEU A 354 2.03 -14.09 -15.13
N VAL A 355 1.90 -15.19 -14.38
CA VAL A 355 1.11 -16.36 -14.81
C VAL A 355 -0.37 -16.00 -14.98
N GLU A 356 -0.93 -15.18 -14.09
CA GLU A 356 -2.31 -14.69 -14.24
C GLU A 356 -2.51 -13.83 -15.48
N LEU A 357 -1.55 -12.96 -15.80
CA LEU A 357 -1.59 -12.13 -17.01
C LEU A 357 -1.51 -13.00 -18.28
N ILE A 358 -0.60 -13.96 -18.32
CA ILE A 358 -0.47 -14.90 -19.45
C ILE A 358 -1.77 -15.69 -19.66
N ARG A 359 -2.44 -16.10 -18.58
CA ARG A 359 -3.74 -16.80 -18.67
C ARG A 359 -4.89 -15.93 -19.17
N LYS A 360 -4.83 -14.61 -19.03
CA LYS A 360 -5.86 -13.69 -19.55
C LYS A 360 -5.66 -13.36 -21.03
N LEU A 361 -4.44 -13.55 -21.54
CA LEU A 361 -4.07 -13.27 -22.92
C LEU A 361 -4.30 -14.47 -23.86
N ASN A 362 -4.36 -15.68 -23.30
CA ASN A 362 -4.72 -16.92 -24.00
C ASN A 362 -6.18 -17.28 -23.71
#